data_AF-A0AAW8H7N0-F1
#
_entry.id   AF-A0AAW8H7N0-F1
#
_cell.length_a   1.000
_cell.length_b   1.000
_cell.length_c   1.000
_cell.angle_alpha   90.00
_cell.angle_beta   90.00
_cell.angle_gamma   90.00
#
_symmetry.space_group_name_H-M   'P 1'
#
loop_
_entity.id
_entity.type
_entity.pdbx_description
1 polymer ?
#
loop_
_entity_poly.entity_id
_entity_poly.type
_entity_poly.pdbx_seq_one_letter_code
_entity_poly.pdbx_strand_id
1 'polypeptide(L)' 'MNKLLKEMFRLIFEDLTLQLKTYLTILAIILLSYIPVKFIDDPVITMSVVGIIIVIVLYFSFFYERKK' A
#
# COMPACT_ATOMS: atom_id res chain seq x y z
N MET A 1 5.16 -22.86 28.67
CA MET A 1 6.20 -22.54 27.68
C MET A 1 5.67 -22.47 26.24
N ASN A 2 4.90 -23.44 25.76
CA ASN A 2 4.37 -23.43 24.38
C ASN A 2 3.38 -22.30 24.06
N LYS A 3 2.65 -21.75 25.04
CA LYS A 3 1.72 -20.62 24.81
C LYS A 3 2.44 -19.31 24.50
N LEU A 4 3.46 -18.96 25.29
CA LEU A 4 4.25 -17.73 25.13
C LEU A 4 5.02 -17.71 23.81
N LEU A 5 5.61 -18.84 23.42
CA LEU A 5 6.26 -19.00 22.12
C LEU A 5 5.28 -18.78 20.96
N LYS A 6 4.07 -19.33 21.07
CA LYS A 6 3.03 -19.18 20.04
C LYS A 6 2.52 -17.73 19.94
N GLU A 7 2.39 -17.03 21.06
CA GLU A 7 2.04 -15.60 21.08
C GLU A 7 3.15 -14.73 20.50
N MET A 8 4.42 -15.00 20.82
CA MET A 8 5.55 -14.30 20.20
C MET A 8 5.56 -14.47 18.68
N PHE A 9 5.40 -15.69 18.18
CA PHE A 9 5.31 -15.93 16.74
C PHE A 9 4.10 -15.22 16.12
N ARG A 10 2.94 -15.22 16.79
CA ARG A 10 1.75 -14.51 16.30
C ARG A 10 1.99 -13.01 16.17
N LEU A 11 2.58 -12.39 17.20
CA LEU A 11 2.90 -10.96 17.20
C LEU A 11 3.90 -10.58 16.11
N ILE A 12 4.95 -11.39 15.94
CA ILE A 12 5.94 -11.18 14.87
C ILE A 12 5.28 -11.31 13.49
N PHE A 13 4.40 -12.28 13.30
CA PHE A 13 3.75 -12.50 12.01
C PHE A 13 2.72 -11.41 11.68
N GLU A 14 1.98 -10.92 12.68
CA GLU A 14 1.06 -9.80 12.53
C GLU A 14 1.81 -8.53 12.11
N ASP A 15 2.93 -8.23 12.77
CA ASP A 15 3.74 -7.06 12.45
C ASP A 15 4.42 -7.19 11.07
N LEU A 16 4.92 -8.37 10.73
CA LEU A 16 5.51 -8.65 9.42
C LEU A 16 4.48 -8.52 8.29
N THR A 17 3.24 -8.98 8.54
CA THR A 17 2.15 -8.86 7.57
C THR A 17 1.77 -7.40 7.35
N LEU A 18 1.72 -6.59 8.42
CA LEU A 18 1.45 -5.15 8.33
C LEU A 18 2.55 -4.42 7.53
N GLN A 19 3.81 -4.74 7.81
CA GLN A 19 4.94 -4.17 7.07
C GLN A 19 4.90 -4.59 5.60
N LEU A 20 4.65 -5.86 5.29
CA LEU A 20 4.56 -6.35 3.92
C LEU A 20 3.45 -5.64 3.13
N LYS A 21 2.28 -5.43 3.74
CA LYS A 21 1.19 -4.66 3.13
C LYS A 21 1.57 -3.22 2.83
N THR A 22 2.32 -2.59 3.73
CA THR A 22 2.81 -1.22 3.56
C THR A 22 3.76 -1.15 2.37
N TYR A 23 4.74 -2.05 2.30
CA TYR A 23 5.66 -2.15 1.17
C TYR A 23 4.93 -2.43 -0.16
N LEU A 24 3.94 -3.32 -0.16
CA LEU A 24 3.13 -3.62 -1.34
C LEU A 24 2.32 -2.40 -1.80
N THR A 25 1.77 -1.64 -0.87
CA THR A 25 1.01 -0.40 -1.16
C THR A 25 1.91 0.65 -1.80
N ILE A 26 3.12 0.86 -1.25
CA ILE A 26 4.10 1.78 -1.83
C ILE A 26 4.51 1.32 -3.24
N LEU A 27 4.78 0.03 -3.41
CA LEU A 27 5.14 -0.55 -4.70
C LEU A 27 4.03 -0.35 -5.74
N ALA A 28 2.76 -0.55 -5.36
CA ALA A 28 1.61 -0.32 -6.24
C ALA A 28 1.49 1.15 -6.66
N ILE A 29 1.70 2.09 -5.74
CA ILE A 29 1.70 3.52 -6.06
C ILE A 29 2.78 3.83 -7.09
N ILE A 30 4.01 3.35 -6.89
CA ILE A 30 5.13 3.60 -7.80
C ILE A 30 4.84 3.04 -9.19
N LEU A 31 4.39 1.78 -9.29
CA LEU A 31 4.10 1.13 -10.56
C LEU A 31 2.96 1.82 -11.32
N LEU A 32 1.87 2.16 -10.62
CA LEU A 32 0.71 2.82 -11.25
C LEU A 32 1.04 4.26 -11.65
N SER A 33 1.85 4.97 -10.85
CA SER A 33 2.27 6.35 -11.14
C SER A 33 3.29 6.43 -12.28
N TYR A 34 3.99 5.34 -12.60
CA TYR A 34 4.93 5.31 -13.73
C TYR A 34 4.24 5.54 -15.08
N ILE A 35 2.99 5.09 -15.23
CA ILE A 35 2.21 5.25 -16.46
C ILE A 35 1.95 6.74 -16.75
N PRO A 36 1.24 7.51 -15.91
CA PRO A 36 0.98 8.92 -16.20
C PRO A 36 2.26 9.73 -16.35
N VAL A 37 3.30 9.45 -15.56
CA VAL A 37 4.60 10.15 -15.66
C VAL A 37 5.28 9.93 -17.00
N LYS A 38 5.09 8.77 -17.64
CA LYS A 38 5.74 8.45 -18.92
C LYS A 38 4.93 8.85 -20.15
N PHE A 39 3.60 8.88 -20.04
CA PHE A 39 2.70 9.02 -21.18
C PHE A 39 1.95 10.36 -21.23
N ILE A 40 2.09 11.21 -20.21
CA ILE A 40 1.44 12.53 -20.16
C ILE A 40 2.54 13.60 -20.03
N ASP A 41 2.64 14.46 -21.05
CA ASP A 41 3.66 15.52 -21.11
C ASP A 41 3.28 16.76 -20.29
N ASP A 42 1.99 16.97 -20.01
CA ASP A 42 1.53 18.09 -19.18
C ASP A 42 1.73 17.79 -17.69
N PRO A 43 2.63 18.52 -17.00
CA PRO A 43 2.97 18.25 -15.60
C PRO A 43 1.80 18.46 -14.64
N VAL A 44 0.85 19.35 -14.95
CA VAL A 44 -0.33 19.64 -14.12
C VAL A 44 -1.31 18.47 -14.20
N ILE A 45 -1.53 17.95 -15.40
CA ILE A 45 -2.39 16.78 -15.62
C ILE A 45 -1.75 15.54 -14.98
N THR A 46 -0.44 15.34 -15.18
CA THR A 46 0.31 14.23 -14.58
C THR A 46 0.23 14.23 -13.05
N MET A 47 0.47 15.37 -12.40
CA MET A 47 0.32 15.49 -10.95
C MET A 47 -1.10 15.18 -10.48
N SER A 48 -2.12 15.64 -11.22
CA SER A 48 -3.51 15.40 -10.88
C SER A 48 -3.86 13.91 -10.94
N VAL A 49 -3.41 13.21 -11.99
CA VAL A 49 -3.65 11.76 -12.16
C VAL A 49 -2.89 10.96 -11.11
N VAL A 50 -1.63 11.29 -10.83
CA VAL A 50 -0.83 10.64 -9.77
C VAL A 50 -1.49 10.85 -8.40
N GLY A 51 -1.97 12.05 -8.12
CA GLY A 51 -2.71 12.35 -6.88
C GLY A 51 -3.95 11.47 -6.72
N ILE A 52 -4.74 11.30 -7.79
CA ILE A 52 -5.91 10.41 -7.80
C ILE A 52 -5.49 8.96 -7.55
N ILE A 53 -4.43 8.48 -8.20
CA ILE A 53 -3.89 7.12 -8.00
C ILE A 53 -3.53 6.90 -6.53
N ILE A 54 -2.82 7.84 -5.91
CA ILE A 54 -2.43 7.75 -4.49
C ILE A 54 -3.68 7.67 -3.61
N VAL A 55 -4.67 8.55 -3.81
CA VAL A 55 -5.91 8.55 -3.02
C VAL A 55 -6.65 7.22 -3.15
N ILE A 56 -6.77 6.68 -4.38
CA ILE A 56 -7.45 5.41 -4.63
C ILE A 56 -6.70 4.25 -3.95
N VAL A 57 -5.39 4.15 -4.16
CA VAL A 57 -4.58 3.05 -3.60
C VAL A 57 -4.59 3.09 -2.08
N LEU A 58 -4.48 4.28 -1.47
CA LEU A 58 -4.60 4.44 -0.02
C LEU A 58 -6.02 4.12 0.47
N TYR A 59 -7.07 4.50 -0.26
CA TYR A 59 -8.44 4.14 0.09
C TYR A 59 -8.61 2.61 0.14
N PHE A 60 -8.12 1.89 -0.86
CA PHE A 60 -8.17 0.43 -0.85
C PHE A 60 -7.30 -0.18 0.25
N SER A 61 -6.09 0.34 0.46
CA SER A 61 -5.17 -0.17 1.49
C SER A 61 -5.72 0.03 2.92
N PHE A 62 -6.29 1.20 3.23
CA PHE A 62 -6.75 1.51 4.59
C PHE A 62 -8.23 1.18 4.86
N PHE A 63 -9.13 1.43 3.90
CA PHE A 63 -10.58 1.37 4.15
C PHE A 63 -11.24 0.09 3.63
N TYR A 64 -10.77 -0.46 2.51
CA TYR A 64 -11.35 -1.69 1.98
C TYR A 64 -10.96 -2.91 2.83
N GLU A 65 -9.74 -2.95 3.34
CA GLU A 65 -9.27 -4.03 4.21
C GLU A 65 -9.92 -4.03 5.60
N ARG A 66 -10.37 -2.86 6.11
CA ARG A 66 -11.03 -2.75 7.42
C ARG A 66 -12.45 -3.34 7.45
N LYS A 67 -13.04 -3.63 6.28
CA LYS A 67 -14.38 -4.22 6.15
C LYS A 67 -14.39 -5.74 6.00
N LYS A 68 -13.23 -6.39 5.85
CA LYS A 68 -13.09 -7.85 5.87
C LYS A 68 -12.60 -8.31 7.24
#